data_AF-A0A367GIU8-F1
#
_entry.id   AF-A0A367GIU8-F1
#
_cell.length_a   1.000
_cell.length_b   1.000
_cell.length_c   1.000
_cell.angle_alpha   90.00
_cell.angle_beta   90.00
_cell.angle_gamma   90.00
#
_symmetry.space_group_name_H-M   'P 1'
#
loop_
_entity.id
_entity.type
_entity.pdbx_description
1 polymer ?
#
loop_
_entity_poly.entity_id
_entity_poly.type
_entity_poly.pdbx_seq_one_letter_code
_entity_poly.pdbx_strand_id
1 'polypeptide(L)' 'MGNDRYAGVRRLPDAPIAGESYRNAGSHYKVWQYNAAADTAHVENLTSGWVCTAHHPALYRLHDGSVELQWDYSTDGHFE' A
#
# COMPACT_ATOMS: atom_id res chain seq x y z
N MET A 1 12.88 25.96 -2.71
CA MET A 1 11.46 25.75 -2.40
C MET A 1 11.26 24.26 -2.25
N GLY A 2 11.28 23.76 -1.00
CA GLY A 2 11.11 22.34 -0.70
C GLY A 2 9.69 21.92 -1.02
N ASN A 3 9.52 20.74 -1.61
CA ASN A 3 8.22 20.23 -2.02
C ASN A 3 7.40 19.89 -0.76
N ASP A 4 6.56 20.82 -0.29
CA ASP A 4 5.69 20.70 0.89
C ASP A 4 4.69 19.53 0.85
N ARG A 5 4.66 18.76 -0.24
CA ARG A 5 3.75 17.61 -0.45
C ARG A 5 3.99 16.43 0.49
N TYR A 6 5.13 16.38 1.19
CA TYR A 6 5.47 15.32 2.14
C TYR A 6 5.53 15.80 3.60
N ALA A 7 5.26 17.09 3.86
CA ALA A 7 5.36 17.69 5.19
C ALA A 7 4.23 17.20 6.13
N GLY A 8 4.48 16.10 6.84
CA GLY A 8 3.48 15.47 7.73
C GLY A 8 2.99 14.11 7.24
N VAL A 9 3.57 13.56 6.18
CA VAL A 9 3.43 12.11 5.90
C VAL A 9 4.32 11.37 6.87
N ARG A 10 3.77 10.41 7.62
CA ARG A 10 4.52 9.62 8.60
C ARG A 10 4.29 8.13 8.38
N ARG A 11 5.38 7.38 8.21
CA ARG A 11 5.35 5.91 8.23
C ARG A 11 4.82 5.43 9.58
N LEU A 12 3.82 4.59 9.55
CA LEU A 12 3.28 3.93 10.73
C LEU A 12 4.15 2.71 11.08
N PRO A 13 4.27 2.35 12.37
CA PRO A 13 5.02 1.17 12.79
C PRO A 13 4.29 -0.13 12.43
N ASP A 14 2.98 -0.06 12.19
CA ASP A 14 2.13 -1.20 11.87
C ASP A 14 2.37 -1.69 10.43
N ALA A 15 2.43 -3.01 10.28
CA ALA A 15 2.45 -3.66 8.97
C ALA A 15 1.05 -3.66 8.34
N PRO A 16 0.94 -3.77 7.01
CA PRO A 16 -0.34 -3.99 6.34
C PRO A 16 -1.01 -5.28 6.84
N ILE A 17 -2.31 -5.21 7.09
CA ILE A 17 -3.07 -6.34 7.66
C ILE A 17 -3.78 -7.08 6.52
N ALA A 18 -3.64 -8.40 6.48
CA ALA A 18 -4.38 -9.25 5.55
C ALA A 18 -5.89 -9.18 5.82
N GLY A 19 -6.68 -9.02 4.75
CA GLY A 19 -8.13 -8.81 4.79
C GLY A 19 -8.55 -7.33 4.74
N GLU A 20 -7.68 -6.42 5.17
CA GLU A 20 -7.95 -4.98 5.14
C GLU A 20 -7.76 -4.38 3.75
N SER A 21 -8.32 -3.18 3.55
CA SER A 21 -8.11 -2.38 2.35
C SER A 21 -7.66 -0.97 2.67
N TYR A 22 -6.78 -0.44 1.85
CA TYR A 22 -6.14 0.86 2.04
C TYR A 22 -6.11 1.65 0.75
N ARG A 23 -5.99 2.97 0.86
CA ARG A 23 -5.78 3.85 -0.30
C ARG A 23 -4.35 3.73 -0.81
N ASN A 24 -4.17 3.85 -2.12
CA ASN A 24 -2.89 4.05 -2.78
C ASN A 24 -3.13 4.81 -4.09
N ALA A 25 -2.48 5.96 -4.25
CA ALA A 25 -2.44 6.72 -5.51
C ALA A 25 -3.82 6.94 -6.19
N GLY A 26 -4.85 7.18 -5.39
CA GLY A 26 -6.22 7.41 -5.88
C GLY A 26 -7.05 6.14 -6.14
N SER A 27 -6.52 4.96 -5.88
CA SER A 27 -7.24 3.67 -5.89
C SER A 27 -7.35 3.07 -4.48
N HIS A 28 -8.16 2.02 -4.34
CA HIS A 28 -8.21 1.18 -3.14
C HIS A 28 -7.60 -0.19 -3.43
N TYR A 29 -6.73 -0.63 -2.53
CA TYR A 29 -6.09 -1.93 -2.60
C TYR A 29 -6.47 -2.78 -1.41
N LYS A 30 -6.96 -4.00 -1.66
CA LYS A 30 -7.14 -5.01 -0.64
C LYS A 30 -5.85 -5.79 -0.46
N VAL A 31 -5.43 -6.00 0.78
CA VAL A 31 -4.30 -6.87 1.12
C VAL A 31 -4.85 -8.27 1.33
N TRP A 32 -4.56 -9.20 0.43
CA TRP A 32 -4.99 -10.59 0.58
C TRP A 32 -4.08 -11.38 1.50
N GLN A 33 -2.77 -11.12 1.42
CA GLN A 33 -1.76 -11.78 2.22
C GLN A 33 -0.59 -10.83 2.49
N TYR A 34 -0.02 -10.89 3.69
CA TYR A 34 1.26 -10.26 4.01
C TYR A 34 2.27 -11.33 4.44
N ASN A 35 3.44 -11.34 3.81
CA ASN A 35 4.54 -12.23 4.11
C ASN A 35 5.69 -11.43 4.73
N ALA A 36 5.78 -11.45 6.06
CA ALA A 36 6.81 -10.73 6.79
C ALA A 36 8.24 -11.23 6.53
N ALA A 37 8.42 -12.50 6.15
CA ALA A 37 9.74 -13.07 5.89
C ALA A 37 10.34 -12.57 4.56
N ALA A 38 9.48 -12.35 3.56
CA ALA A 38 9.87 -11.80 2.26
C ALA A 38 9.67 -10.27 2.17
N ASP A 39 9.04 -9.67 3.19
CA ASP A 39 8.53 -8.30 3.19
C ASP A 39 7.71 -7.95 1.94
N THR A 40 6.74 -8.82 1.64
CA THR A 40 5.84 -8.66 0.48
C THR A 40 4.37 -8.77 0.88
N ALA A 41 3.49 -8.12 0.11
CA ALA A 41 2.04 -8.28 0.21
C ALA A 41 1.44 -8.63 -1.14
N HIS A 42 0.53 -9.61 -1.16
CA HIS A 42 -0.34 -9.81 -2.32
C HIS A 42 -1.53 -8.87 -2.21
N VAL A 43 -1.73 -8.02 -3.22
CA VAL A 43 -2.73 -6.96 -3.21
C VAL A 43 -3.58 -6.97 -4.48
N GLU A 44 -4.83 -6.55 -4.35
CA GLU A 44 -5.76 -6.37 -5.45
C GLU A 44 -6.24 -4.91 -5.49
N ASN A 45 -6.13 -4.26 -6.64
CA ASN A 45 -6.80 -2.99 -6.89
C ASN A 45 -8.30 -3.25 -7.06
N LEU A 46 -9.09 -2.87 -6.06
CA LEU A 46 -10.55 -3.09 -6.02
C LEU A 46 -11.31 -2.29 -7.08
N THR A 47 -10.67 -1.32 -7.74
CA THR A 47 -11.29 -0.53 -8.82
C THR A 47 -11.12 -1.22 -10.17
N SER A 48 -9.97 -1.85 -10.42
CA SER A 48 -9.64 -2.45 -11.72
C SER A 48 -9.61 -3.98 -11.74
N GLY A 49 -9.60 -4.64 -10.58
CA GLY A 49 -9.36 -6.09 -10.47
C GLY A 49 -7.89 -6.49 -10.72
N TRP A 50 -6.97 -5.53 -10.84
CA TRP A 50 -5.55 -5.82 -11.03
C TRP A 50 -4.94 -6.35 -9.74
N VAL A 51 -4.33 -7.52 -9.79
CA VAL A 51 -3.60 -8.12 -8.67
C VAL A 51 -2.10 -8.01 -8.90
N CYS A 52 -1.32 -7.87 -7.83
CA CYS A 52 0.15 -7.93 -7.88
C CYS A 52 0.78 -8.28 -6.53
N THR A 53 2.06 -8.59 -6.55
CA THR A 53 2.90 -8.70 -5.35
C THR A 53 3.59 -7.35 -5.11
N ALA A 54 3.25 -6.66 -4.03
CA ALA A 54 3.86 -5.41 -3.58
C ALA A 54 5.08 -5.69 -2.68
N HIS A 55 6.22 -5.04 -2.94
CA HIS A 55 7.47 -5.22 -2.20
C HIS A 55 7.75 -4.06 -1.24
N HIS A 56 8.17 -4.38 -0.02
CA HIS A 56 8.34 -3.47 1.12
C HIS A 56 7.07 -2.65 1.44
N PRO A 57 5.90 -3.30 1.58
CA PRO A 57 4.66 -2.58 1.76
C PRO A 57 4.60 -1.95 3.16
N ALA A 58 4.25 -0.67 3.23
CA ALA A 58 4.19 0.09 4.48
C ALA A 58 2.97 1.01 4.52
N LEU A 59 2.44 1.20 5.74
CA LEU A 59 1.34 2.12 5.98
C LEU A 59 1.87 3.52 6.30
N TYR A 60 1.26 4.52 5.70
CA TYR A 60 1.60 5.92 5.89
C TYR A 60 0.36 6.68 6.34
N ARG A 61 0.49 7.47 7.41
CA ARG A 61 -0.51 8.47 7.76
C ARG A 61 -0.26 9.73 6.95
N LEU A 62 -1.28 10.16 6.21
CA LEU A 62 -1.29 11.39 5.42
C LEU A 62 -1.68 12.61 6.27
N HIS A 63 -1.59 13.80 5.67
CA HIS A 63 -1.84 15.08 6.33
C HIS A 63 -3.31 15.23 6.77
N ASP A 64 -4.25 14.66 6.02
CA ASP A 64 -5.69 14.63 6.33
C ASP A 64 -6.04 13.60 7.43
N GLY A 65 -5.04 12.92 7.99
CA GLY A 65 -5.19 11.88 9.00
C GLY A 65 -5.52 10.50 8.44
N SER A 66 -5.74 10.37 7.14
CA SER A 66 -6.01 9.09 6.50
C SER A 66 -4.77 8.21 6.39
N VAL A 67 -4.99 6.93 6.11
CA VAL A 67 -3.92 5.94 5.94
C VAL A 67 -3.85 5.49 4.48
N GLU A 68 -2.65 5.50 3.94
CA GLU A 68 -2.33 4.91 2.65
C GLU A 68 -1.35 3.75 2.79
N LEU A 69 -1.57 2.73 1.97
CA LEU A 69 -0.60 1.68 1.72
C LEU A 69 0.32 2.14 0.60
N GLN A 70 1.64 2.09 0.81
CA GLN A 70 2.64 2.35 -0.23
C GLN A 70 3.64 1.19 -0.29
N TRP A 71 4.31 1.03 -1.44
CA TRP A 71 5.32 0.00 -1.68
C TRP A 71 6.32 0.52 -2.71
N ASP A 72 7.52 -0.08 -2.75
CA ASP A 72 8.61 0.41 -3.59
C ASP A 72 8.44 0.02 -5.06
N TYR A 73 8.08 -1.24 -5.31
CA TYR A 73 7.82 -1.80 -6.63
C TYR A 73 6.89 -3.01 -6.53
N SER A 74 6.36 -3.46 -7.68
CA SER A 74 5.47 -4.62 -7.75
C SER A 74 5.93 -5.66 -8.77
N THR A 75 5.68 -6.94 -8.50
CA THR A 75 5.90 -8.07 -9.43
C THR A 75 4.61 -8.86 -9.65
N ASP A 76 4.63 -9.79 -10.60
CA ASP A 76 3.55 -10.77 -10.85
C ASP A 76 2.19 -10.12 -11.12
N GLY A 77 2.20 -8.93 -11.72
CA GLY A 77 0.99 -8.16 -11.96
C GLY A 77 0.15 -8.71 -13.11
N HIS A 78 -1.15 -8.91 -12.87
CA HIS A 78 -2.11 -9.39 -13.87
C HIS A 78 -3.55 -9.02 -13.49
N PHE A 79 -4.48 -9.20 -14.43
CA PHE A 79 -5.91 -9.18 -14.14
C PHE A 79 -6.39 -10.59 -13.85
N GLU A 80 -7.21 -10.75 -12.82
CA GLU A 80 -8.00 -11.97 -12.59
C GLU A 80 -9.35 -11.94 -13.32
#